data_AF-A0A7V6QPP8-F1
#
_entry.id   AF-A0A7V6QPP8-F1
#
_cell.length_a   1.000
_cell.length_b   1.000
_cell.length_c   1.000
_cell.angle_alpha   90.00
_cell.angle_beta   90.00
_cell.angle_gamma   90.00
#
_symmetry.space_group_name_H-M   'P 1'
#
loop_
_entity.id
_entity.type
_entity.pdbx_description
1 polymer ?
#
loop_
_entity_poly.entity_id
_entity_poly.type
_entity_poly.pdbx_seq_one_letter_code
_entity_poly.pdbx_strand_id
1 'polypeptide(L)'
;MNVKTKKIVGSILAILLLFILSFVAQPSFADDDDDHHKYREGESYNGHYDKHDENEVLKEGGEVLGWGTVIAIAGAGALMPLRRGSRRLIKKFPNAKSGIISALKILGKSHIWIGALAIILSTIHGIIMYINEREFEFDEISGMISVGLMAIAAIFGVLLMKNKGSKQYRSLHFGFMIVAVIIGAAHVLIS
;
A
#
# COMPACT_ATOMS: atom_id res chain seq x y z
N MET A 1 -5.72 -5.92 -29.30
CA MET A 1 -5.64 -4.55 -28.74
C MET A 1 -5.31 -3.60 -29.88
N ASN A 2 -6.20 -2.66 -30.18
CA ASN A 2 -6.09 -1.78 -31.34
C ASN A 2 -4.95 -0.76 -31.14
N VAL A 3 -4.36 -0.24 -32.21
CA VAL A 3 -3.25 0.72 -32.17
C VAL A 3 -3.64 1.98 -31.38
N LYS A 4 -4.89 2.41 -31.48
CA LYS A 4 -5.44 3.52 -30.69
C LYS A 4 -5.40 3.28 -29.18
N THR A 5 -5.73 2.06 -28.71
CA THR A 5 -5.70 1.73 -27.28
C THR A 5 -4.28 1.62 -26.73
N LYS A 6 -3.30 1.19 -27.54
CA LYS A 6 -1.88 1.23 -27.16
C LYS A 6 -1.37 2.65 -26.94
N LYS A 7 -1.76 3.58 -27.81
CA LYS A 7 -1.35 4.99 -27.70
C LYS A 7 -1.96 5.67 -26.47
N ILE A 8 -3.24 5.43 -26.19
CA ILE A 8 -3.92 6.01 -25.01
C ILE A 8 -3.30 5.48 -23.72
N VAL A 9 -3.09 4.16 -23.61
CA VAL A 9 -2.45 3.57 -22.41
C VAL A 9 -1.01 4.05 -22.25
N GLY A 10 -0.26 4.16 -23.36
CA GLY A 10 1.10 4.72 -23.34
C GLY A 10 1.15 6.17 -22.89
N SER A 11 0.22 7.01 -23.35
CA SER A 11 0.10 8.41 -22.90
C SER A 11 -0.26 8.51 -21.42
N ILE A 12 -1.20 7.69 -20.93
CA ILE A 12 -1.56 7.70 -19.50
C ILE A 12 -0.37 7.26 -18.65
N LEU A 13 0.37 6.22 -19.08
CA LEU A 13 1.56 5.75 -18.37
C LEU A 13 2.69 6.79 -18.37
N ALA A 14 2.86 7.51 -19.49
CA ALA A 14 3.85 8.58 -19.62
C ALA A 14 3.49 9.79 -18.75
N ILE A 15 2.21 10.17 -18.68
CA ILE A 15 1.72 11.24 -17.80
C ILE A 15 1.92 10.84 -16.33
N LEU A 16 1.62 9.59 -15.97
CA LEU A 16 1.84 9.08 -14.61
C LEU A 16 3.32 9.09 -14.23
N LEU A 17 4.21 8.70 -15.16
CA LEU A 17 5.66 8.74 -14.97
C LEU A 17 6.18 10.18 -14.84
N LEU A 18 5.71 11.09 -15.69
CA LEU A 18 6.06 12.52 -15.63
C LEU A 18 5.59 13.17 -14.33
N PHE A 19 4.39 12.80 -13.86
CA PHE A 19 3.87 13.24 -12.57
C PHE A 19 4.78 12.78 -11.43
N ILE A 20 5.20 11.52 -11.41
CA ILE A 20 6.14 11.00 -10.40
C ILE A 20 7.50 11.72 -10.48
N LEU A 21 8.03 11.98 -11.68
CA LEU A 21 9.30 12.68 -11.87
C LEU A 21 9.25 14.15 -11.44
N SER A 22 8.09 14.83 -11.52
CA SER A 22 7.94 16.20 -11.03
C SER A 22 8.01 16.32 -9.50
N PHE A 23 7.77 15.23 -8.75
CA PHE A 23 7.92 15.24 -7.28
C PHE A 23 9.31 14.82 -6.80
N VAL A 24 10.07 14.07 -7.62
CA VAL A 24 11.48 13.72 -7.30
C VAL A 24 12.44 14.90 -7.55
N ALA A 25 12.00 15.92 -8.28
CA ALA A 25 12.80 17.07 -8.69
C ALA A 25 12.67 18.31 -7.77
N GLN A 26 12.45 18.13 -6.46
CA GLN A 26 12.60 19.25 -5.53
C GLN A 26 14.07 19.33 -5.08
N PRO A 27 14.76 20.48 -5.28
CA PRO A 27 16.07 20.70 -4.70
C PRO A 27 15.88 20.87 -3.19
N SER A 28 16.54 20.02 -2.41
CA SER A 28 16.76 20.23 -0.98
C SER A 28 17.57 21.51 -0.82
N PHE A 29 16.91 22.60 -0.42
CA PHE A 29 17.59 23.75 0.14
C PHE A 29 17.87 23.43 1.62
N ALA A 30 19.15 23.25 1.94
CA ALA A 30 19.63 23.43 3.29
C ALA A 30 19.58 24.92 3.61
N ASP A 31 19.01 25.28 4.75
CA ASP A 31 19.37 26.50 5.48
C ASP A 31 19.45 26.11 6.96
N ASP A 32 20.70 25.96 7.41
CA ASP A 32 21.08 26.13 8.81
C ASP A 32 20.84 27.61 9.14
N ASP A 33 20.03 27.90 10.14
CA ASP A 33 20.25 29.09 10.97
C ASP A 33 19.78 28.80 12.41
N ASP A 34 20.79 28.64 13.24
CA ASP A 34 20.79 28.46 14.69
C ASP A 34 20.72 29.87 15.31
N ASP A 35 19.73 30.18 16.18
CA ASP A 35 19.91 31.12 17.31
C ASP A 35 18.64 31.31 18.19
N HIS A 36 18.71 30.69 19.38
CA HIS A 36 18.57 31.30 20.71
C HIS A 36 17.36 32.20 21.14
N HIS A 37 16.66 31.68 22.18
CA HIS A 37 16.02 32.36 23.34
C HIS A 37 14.68 33.12 23.21
N LYS A 38 13.63 32.65 23.93
CA LYS A 38 13.24 33.18 25.27
C LYS A 38 12.03 32.45 25.89
N TYR A 39 12.21 32.13 27.17
CA TYR A 39 11.18 31.70 28.13
C TYR A 39 9.99 32.66 28.21
N ARG A 40 8.78 32.11 28.37
CA ARG A 40 7.67 32.80 29.03
C ARG A 40 6.87 31.79 29.86
N GLU A 41 7.18 31.77 31.15
CA GLU A 41 6.37 31.16 32.21
C GLU A 41 5.06 31.92 32.41
N GLY A 42 4.04 31.18 32.84
CA GLY A 42 2.92 31.68 33.63
C GLY A 42 1.57 31.67 32.93
N GLU A 43 0.75 30.64 33.19
CA GLU A 43 -0.53 30.78 33.91
C GLU A 43 -1.20 29.43 34.20
N SER A 44 -2.01 29.43 35.25
CA SER A 44 -2.32 28.32 36.17
C SER A 44 -3.55 27.48 35.79
N TYR A 45 -3.44 26.16 36.07
CA TYR A 45 -4.48 25.14 36.31
C TYR A 45 -5.96 25.50 36.10
N ASN A 46 -6.63 24.79 35.18
CA ASN A 46 -7.93 24.12 35.44
C ASN A 46 -8.39 23.26 34.25
N GLY A 47 -8.61 21.96 34.49
CA GLY A 47 -9.43 21.09 33.64
C GLY A 47 -8.69 19.96 32.92
N HIS A 48 -8.15 18.99 33.67
CA HIS A 48 -7.90 17.64 33.14
C HIS A 48 -9.25 16.99 32.81
N TYR A 49 -9.72 17.20 31.58
CA TYR A 49 -10.59 16.25 30.90
C TYR A 49 -9.73 15.49 29.92
N ASP A 50 -9.66 14.18 30.10
CA ASP A 50 -8.92 13.19 29.31
C ASP A 50 -9.29 13.23 27.82
N LYS A 51 -8.77 14.21 27.08
CA LYS A 51 -8.64 14.15 25.61
C LYS A 51 -7.34 13.51 25.15
N HIS A 52 -6.51 13.07 26.10
CA HIS A 52 -5.26 12.38 25.82
C HIS A 52 -5.50 10.89 25.51
N ASP A 53 -6.43 10.23 26.21
CA ASP A 53 -6.68 8.79 26.07
C ASP A 53 -7.36 8.42 24.73
N GLU A 54 -8.35 9.17 24.27
CA GLU A 54 -9.09 8.81 23.05
C GLU A 54 -8.23 8.90 21.78
N ASN A 55 -7.35 9.91 21.71
CA ASN A 55 -6.43 10.07 20.58
C ASN A 55 -5.32 9.01 20.60
N GLU A 56 -4.86 8.61 21.78
CA GLU A 56 -3.84 7.56 21.94
C GLU A 56 -4.40 6.19 21.52
N VAL A 57 -5.62 5.85 21.93
CA VAL A 57 -6.30 4.60 21.52
C VAL A 57 -6.58 4.56 20.01
N LEU A 58 -7.01 5.68 19.42
CA LEU A 58 -7.24 5.76 17.98
C LEU A 58 -5.93 5.63 17.20
N LYS A 59 -4.87 6.28 17.65
CA LYS A 59 -3.54 6.18 17.03
C LYS A 59 -2.99 4.75 17.10
N GLU A 60 -2.99 4.13 18.27
CA GLU A 60 -2.52 2.75 18.44
C GLU A 60 -3.35 1.77 17.60
N GLY A 61 -4.67 1.94 17.58
CA GLY A 61 -5.57 1.16 16.73
C GLY A 61 -5.26 1.34 15.24
N GLY A 62 -4.98 2.58 14.82
CA GLY A 62 -4.53 2.92 13.47
C GLY A 62 -3.24 2.19 13.09
N GLU A 63 -2.22 2.23 13.95
CA GLU A 63 -0.92 1.57 13.73
C GLU A 63 -1.07 0.05 13.58
N VAL A 64 -1.86 -0.60 14.43
CA VAL A 64 -2.13 -2.05 14.35
C VAL A 64 -2.79 -2.41 13.02
N LEU A 65 -3.75 -1.60 12.55
CA LEU A 65 -4.39 -1.79 11.25
C LEU A 65 -3.41 -1.56 10.09
N GLY A 66 -2.49 -0.61 10.23
CA GLY A 66 -1.40 -0.36 9.29
C GLY A 66 -0.51 -1.60 9.13
N TRP A 67 -0.02 -2.15 10.24
CA TRP A 67 0.78 -3.39 10.22
C TRP A 67 -0.02 -4.59 9.69
N GLY A 68 -1.29 -4.72 10.06
CA GLY A 68 -2.19 -5.74 9.51
C GLY A 68 -2.31 -5.65 7.99
N THR A 69 -2.38 -4.44 7.45
CA THR A 69 -2.38 -4.16 6.01
C THR A 69 -1.09 -4.63 5.36
N VAL A 70 0.07 -4.26 5.92
CA VAL A 70 1.39 -4.66 5.40
C VAL A 70 1.52 -6.18 5.33
N ILE A 71 1.12 -6.89 6.39
CA ILE A 71 1.15 -8.36 6.44
C ILE A 71 0.23 -8.97 5.39
N ALA A 72 -0.99 -8.43 5.23
CA ALA A 72 -1.94 -8.92 4.24
C ALA A 72 -1.44 -8.72 2.80
N ILE A 73 -0.87 -7.54 2.49
CA ILE A 73 -0.26 -7.25 1.19
C ILE A 73 0.89 -8.21 0.92
N ALA A 74 1.79 -8.41 1.89
CA ALA A 74 2.92 -9.33 1.76
C ALA A 74 2.45 -10.76 1.48
N GLY A 75 1.46 -11.24 2.25
CA GLY A 75 0.86 -12.56 2.06
C GLY A 75 0.21 -12.73 0.70
N ALA A 76 -0.55 -11.74 0.23
CA ALA A 76 -1.16 -11.75 -1.11
C ALA A 76 -0.10 -11.70 -2.23
N GLY A 77 0.92 -10.87 -2.07
CA GLY A 77 2.01 -10.67 -3.05
C GLY A 77 2.92 -11.88 -3.19
N ALA A 78 3.10 -12.68 -2.14
CA ALA A 78 3.93 -13.87 -2.14
C ALA A 78 3.41 -15.00 -3.06
N LEU A 79 2.13 -14.97 -3.45
CA LEU A 79 1.51 -16.03 -4.26
C LEU A 79 2.27 -16.30 -5.56
N MET A 80 2.63 -15.26 -6.32
CA MET A 80 3.27 -15.43 -7.63
C MET A 80 4.72 -15.93 -7.54
N PRO A 81 5.59 -15.36 -6.68
CA PRO A 81 6.89 -15.93 -6.38
C PRO A 81 6.82 -17.39 -5.93
N LEU A 82 5.94 -17.72 -4.97
CA LEU A 82 5.77 -19.09 -4.47
C LEU A 82 5.30 -20.03 -5.57
N ARG A 83 4.34 -19.62 -6.39
CA ARG A 83 3.84 -20.43 -7.51
C ARG A 83 4.93 -20.70 -8.54
N ARG A 84 5.80 -19.73 -8.85
CA ARG A 84 6.94 -19.92 -9.78
C ARG A 84 8.05 -20.78 -9.15
N GLY A 85 8.37 -20.55 -7.89
CA GLY A 85 9.40 -21.29 -7.13
C GLY A 85 9.01 -22.72 -6.78
N SER A 86 7.71 -23.02 -6.72
CA SER A 86 7.16 -24.34 -6.35
C SER A 86 7.73 -25.50 -7.16
N ARG A 87 8.01 -25.30 -8.44
CA ARG A 87 8.60 -26.33 -9.30
C ARG A 87 9.99 -26.75 -8.81
N ARG A 88 10.80 -25.80 -8.32
CA ARG A 88 12.12 -26.08 -7.73
C ARG A 88 11.97 -26.79 -6.38
N LEU A 89 11.03 -26.32 -5.55
CA LEU A 89 10.73 -26.93 -4.25
C LEU A 89 10.25 -28.37 -4.37
N ILE A 90 9.33 -28.66 -5.28
CA ILE A 90 8.81 -30.02 -5.54
C ILE A 90 9.92 -30.96 -6.03
N LYS A 91 10.87 -30.46 -6.85
CA LYS A 91 12.03 -31.25 -7.27
C LYS A 91 12.97 -31.57 -6.12
N LYS A 92 13.17 -30.65 -5.18
CA LYS A 92 14.05 -30.83 -4.01
C LYS A 92 13.41 -31.69 -2.91
N PHE A 93 12.09 -31.60 -2.75
CA PHE A 93 11.32 -32.31 -1.73
C PHE A 93 10.13 -33.07 -2.36
N PRO A 94 10.39 -34.18 -3.07
CA PRO A 94 9.33 -34.93 -3.75
C PRO A 94 8.29 -35.50 -2.78
N ASN A 95 8.70 -35.86 -1.56
CA ASN A 95 7.82 -36.38 -0.52
C ASN A 95 6.78 -35.35 -0.02
N ALA A 96 7.06 -34.05 -0.17
CA ALA A 96 6.17 -32.97 0.23
C ALA A 96 5.33 -32.41 -0.94
N LYS A 97 5.39 -33.03 -2.13
CA LYS A 97 4.74 -32.53 -3.36
C LYS A 97 3.25 -32.26 -3.17
N SER A 98 2.51 -33.20 -2.55
CA SER A 98 1.07 -33.05 -2.32
C SER A 98 0.77 -31.87 -1.39
N GLY A 99 1.54 -31.71 -0.31
CA GLY A 99 1.46 -30.58 0.62
C GLY A 99 1.72 -29.24 -0.06
N ILE A 100 2.79 -29.13 -0.86
CA ILE A 100 3.13 -27.92 -1.61
C ILE A 100 2.02 -27.52 -2.59
N ILE A 101 1.47 -28.49 -3.34
CA ILE A 101 0.38 -28.23 -4.29
C ILE A 101 -0.89 -27.81 -3.54
N SER A 102 -1.21 -28.46 -2.42
CA SER A 102 -2.37 -28.11 -1.60
C SER A 102 -2.25 -26.69 -1.04
N ALA A 103 -1.10 -26.36 -0.45
CA ALA A 103 -0.82 -25.03 0.09
C ALA A 103 -0.95 -23.93 -0.99
N LEU A 104 -0.41 -24.16 -2.19
CA LEU A 104 -0.54 -23.21 -3.31
C LEU A 104 -1.99 -23.05 -3.78
N LYS A 105 -2.79 -24.13 -3.73
CA LYS A 105 -4.21 -24.08 -4.09
C LYS A 105 -5.01 -23.29 -3.06
N ILE A 106 -4.71 -23.47 -1.76
CA ILE A 106 -5.32 -22.69 -0.67
C ILE A 106 -4.94 -21.22 -0.83
N LEU A 107 -3.64 -20.92 -0.94
CA LEU A 107 -3.15 -19.55 -1.09
C LEU A 107 -3.74 -18.86 -2.33
N GLY A 108 -3.86 -19.58 -3.45
CA GLY A 108 -4.47 -19.06 -4.67
C GLY A 108 -5.97 -18.78 -4.54
N LYS A 109 -6.71 -19.56 -3.72
CA LYS A 109 -8.13 -19.29 -3.42
C LYS A 109 -8.28 -18.12 -2.44
N SER A 110 -7.43 -18.07 -1.43
CA SER A 110 -7.47 -17.04 -0.39
C SER A 110 -6.95 -15.68 -0.87
N HIS A 111 -6.13 -15.62 -1.92
CA HIS A 111 -5.53 -14.38 -2.43
C HIS A 111 -6.55 -13.25 -2.66
N ILE A 112 -7.74 -13.57 -3.19
CA ILE A 112 -8.79 -12.55 -3.40
C ILE A 112 -9.29 -12.01 -2.06
N TRP A 113 -9.55 -12.89 -1.10
CA TRP A 113 -10.02 -12.51 0.23
C TRP A 113 -8.96 -11.75 1.02
N ILE A 114 -7.69 -12.19 0.96
CA ILE A 114 -6.56 -11.50 1.61
C ILE A 114 -6.36 -10.13 0.98
N GLY A 115 -6.43 -10.01 -0.35
CA GLY A 115 -6.32 -8.72 -1.04
C GLY A 115 -7.48 -7.78 -0.73
N ALA A 116 -8.71 -8.29 -0.64
CA ALA A 116 -9.87 -7.50 -0.23
C ALA A 116 -9.74 -7.02 1.22
N LEU A 117 -9.29 -7.91 2.12
CA LEU A 117 -9.01 -7.57 3.52
C LEU A 117 -7.93 -6.48 3.62
N ALA A 118 -6.85 -6.59 2.84
CA ALA A 118 -5.80 -5.57 2.82
C ALA A 118 -6.35 -4.18 2.43
N ILE A 119 -7.22 -4.10 1.42
CA ILE A 119 -7.86 -2.83 1.03
C ILE A 119 -8.72 -2.31 2.17
N ILE A 120 -9.57 -3.15 2.77
CA ILE A 120 -10.44 -2.74 3.89
C ILE A 120 -9.61 -2.21 5.06
N LEU A 121 -8.59 -2.96 5.50
CA LEU A 121 -7.71 -2.54 6.59
C LEU A 121 -7.00 -1.22 6.25
N SER A 122 -6.51 -1.06 5.03
CA SER A 122 -5.84 0.16 4.59
C SER A 122 -6.77 1.37 4.57
N THR A 123 -8.03 1.19 4.15
CA THR A 123 -9.02 2.26 4.16
C THR A 123 -9.39 2.66 5.59
N ILE A 124 -9.60 1.69 6.48
CA ILE A 124 -9.93 1.98 7.88
C ILE A 124 -8.75 2.66 8.57
N HIS A 125 -7.52 2.16 8.37
CA HIS A 125 -6.30 2.80 8.84
C HIS A 125 -6.24 4.27 8.41
N GLY A 126 -6.37 4.56 7.11
CA GLY A 126 -6.35 5.94 6.61
C GLY A 126 -7.47 6.82 7.17
N ILE A 127 -8.68 6.28 7.38
CA ILE A 127 -9.78 7.03 7.99
C ILE A 127 -9.48 7.36 9.45
N ILE A 128 -8.96 6.41 10.22
CA ILE A 128 -8.62 6.63 11.63
C ILE A 128 -7.51 7.66 11.77
N MET A 129 -6.45 7.55 10.95
CA MET A 129 -5.35 8.52 10.94
C MET A 129 -5.86 9.92 10.57
N TYR A 130 -6.69 10.04 9.54
CA TYR A 130 -7.29 11.32 9.17
C TYR A 130 -8.15 11.95 10.28
N ILE A 131 -8.93 11.15 11.02
CA ILE A 131 -9.74 11.64 12.13
C ILE A 131 -8.85 12.13 13.30
N ASN A 132 -7.74 11.42 13.54
CA ASN A 132 -6.81 11.70 14.63
C ASN A 132 -5.94 12.93 14.35
N GLU A 133 -5.33 13.02 13.17
CA GLU A 133 -4.34 14.04 12.81
C GLU A 133 -5.00 15.32 12.28
N ARG A 134 -6.16 15.22 11.61
CA ARG A 134 -6.92 16.35 11.01
C ARG A 134 -6.14 17.21 10.01
N GLU A 135 -4.93 16.82 9.66
CA GLU A 135 -4.06 17.47 8.69
C GLU A 135 -3.92 16.56 7.46
N PHE A 136 -3.44 17.15 6.37
CA PHE A 136 -3.23 16.47 5.09
C PHE A 136 -1.84 16.85 4.61
N GLU A 137 -0.84 16.26 5.24
CA GLU A 137 0.55 16.40 4.82
C GLU A 137 0.87 15.43 3.66
N PHE A 138 2.15 15.42 3.27
CA PHE A 138 2.62 14.62 2.16
C PHE A 138 2.47 13.11 2.42
N ASP A 139 2.57 12.71 3.68
CA ASP A 139 2.59 11.31 4.09
C ASP A 139 1.21 10.66 3.90
N GLU A 140 0.14 11.34 4.29
CA GLU A 140 -1.26 10.92 4.15
C GLU A 140 -1.68 10.86 2.67
N ILE A 141 -1.22 11.83 1.87
CA ILE A 141 -1.45 11.84 0.42
C ILE A 141 -0.80 10.60 -0.22
N SER A 142 0.42 10.26 0.16
CA SER A 142 1.13 9.10 -0.38
C SER A 142 0.42 7.78 -0.04
N GLY A 143 -0.06 7.63 1.19
CA GLY A 143 -0.85 6.49 1.65
C GLY A 143 -2.15 6.34 0.85
N MET A 144 -2.89 7.44 0.66
CA MET A 144 -4.13 7.46 -0.12
C MET A 144 -3.91 7.10 -1.60
N ILE A 145 -2.86 7.61 -2.23
CA ILE A 145 -2.49 7.26 -3.62
C ILE A 145 -2.20 5.76 -3.72
N SER A 146 -1.45 5.21 -2.76
CA SER A 146 -1.14 3.77 -2.71
C SER A 146 -2.42 2.91 -2.66
N VAL A 147 -3.33 3.22 -1.74
CA VAL A 147 -4.62 2.51 -1.61
C VAL A 147 -5.47 2.65 -2.87
N GLY A 148 -5.50 3.84 -3.47
CA GLY A 148 -6.19 4.09 -4.75
C GLY A 148 -5.65 3.21 -5.89
N LEU A 149 -4.33 3.07 -6.00
CA LEU A 149 -3.69 2.19 -6.98
C LEU A 149 -3.98 0.71 -6.68
N MET A 150 -4.02 0.30 -5.41
CA MET A 150 -4.44 -1.06 -5.03
C MET A 150 -5.89 -1.34 -5.43
N ALA A 151 -6.80 -0.39 -5.25
CA ALA A 151 -8.19 -0.53 -5.66
C ALA A 151 -8.31 -0.68 -7.19
N ILE A 152 -7.57 0.12 -7.97
CA ILE A 152 -7.51 -0.02 -9.43
C ILE A 152 -6.93 -1.39 -9.82
N ALA A 153 -5.87 -1.82 -9.16
CA ALA A 153 -5.30 -3.14 -9.37
C ALA A 153 -6.32 -4.25 -9.10
N ALA A 154 -7.12 -4.14 -8.03
CA ALA A 154 -8.18 -5.08 -7.70
C ALA A 154 -9.25 -5.16 -8.80
N ILE A 155 -9.66 -4.03 -9.39
CA ILE A 155 -10.57 -4.00 -10.55
C ILE A 155 -10.00 -4.84 -11.70
N PHE A 156 -8.72 -4.64 -12.05
CA PHE A 156 -8.07 -5.45 -13.08
C PHE A 156 -7.93 -6.93 -12.67
N GLY A 157 -7.80 -7.22 -11.37
CA GLY A 157 -7.83 -8.57 -10.82
C GLY A 157 -9.18 -9.26 -11.07
N VAL A 158 -10.30 -8.58 -10.81
CA VAL A 158 -11.65 -9.08 -11.09
C VAL A 158 -11.87 -9.28 -12.59
N LEU A 159 -11.43 -8.33 -13.42
CA LEU A 159 -11.50 -8.45 -14.88
C LEU A 159 -10.66 -9.63 -15.39
N LEU A 160 -9.50 -9.89 -14.78
CA LEU A 160 -8.66 -11.05 -15.07
C LEU A 160 -9.33 -12.37 -14.66
N MET A 161 -10.10 -12.41 -13.57
CA MET A 161 -10.85 -13.61 -13.19
C MET A 161 -11.87 -14.02 -14.26
N LYS A 162 -12.55 -13.03 -14.85
CA LYS A 162 -13.48 -13.24 -15.97
C LYS A 162 -12.74 -13.59 -17.27
N ASN A 163 -11.54 -13.04 -17.47
CA ASN A 163 -10.76 -13.17 -18.71
C ASN A 163 -9.35 -13.74 -18.45
N LYS A 164 -9.26 -14.96 -17.91
CA LYS A 164 -8.00 -15.56 -17.38
C LYS A 164 -6.82 -15.61 -18.37
N GLY A 165 -7.12 -15.66 -19.66
CA GLY A 165 -6.12 -15.66 -20.75
C GLY A 165 -5.55 -14.29 -21.12
N SER A 166 -6.15 -13.19 -20.65
CA SER A 166 -5.72 -11.83 -20.99
C SER A 166 -4.37 -11.49 -20.34
N LYS A 167 -3.32 -11.45 -21.15
CA LYS A 167 -2.00 -10.97 -20.72
C LYS A 167 -2.05 -9.51 -20.27
N GLN A 168 -2.92 -8.70 -20.88
CA GLN A 168 -3.06 -7.28 -20.58
C GLN A 168 -3.59 -7.05 -19.16
N TYR A 169 -4.72 -7.67 -18.78
CA TYR A 169 -5.28 -7.47 -17.43
C TYR A 169 -4.34 -7.98 -16.35
N ARG A 170 -3.61 -9.07 -16.61
CA ARG A 170 -2.57 -9.55 -15.71
C ARG A 170 -1.42 -8.55 -15.55
N SER A 171 -0.97 -7.97 -16.65
CA SER A 171 0.09 -6.96 -16.63
C SER A 171 -0.35 -5.70 -15.91
N LEU A 172 -1.59 -5.24 -16.11
CA LEU A 172 -2.12 -4.06 -15.44
C LEU A 172 -2.31 -4.30 -13.94
N HIS A 173 -2.95 -5.42 -13.55
CA HIS A 173 -3.07 -5.80 -12.14
C HIS A 173 -1.70 -5.81 -11.46
N PHE A 174 -0.70 -6.47 -12.05
CA PHE A 174 0.63 -6.55 -11.47
C PHE A 174 1.37 -5.20 -11.50
N GLY A 175 1.25 -4.42 -12.57
CA GLY A 175 1.88 -3.11 -12.70
C GLY A 175 1.37 -2.13 -11.67
N PHE A 176 0.05 -2.00 -11.52
CA PHE A 176 -0.55 -1.15 -10.49
C PHE A 176 -0.19 -1.64 -9.07
N MET A 177 -0.16 -2.95 -8.82
CA MET A 177 0.26 -3.49 -7.52
C MET A 177 1.73 -3.15 -7.20
N ILE A 178 2.65 -3.23 -8.16
CA ILE A 178 4.06 -2.88 -7.91
C ILE A 178 4.17 -1.41 -7.51
N VAL A 179 3.56 -0.51 -8.29
CA VAL A 179 3.64 0.93 -8.01
C VAL A 179 2.99 1.24 -6.65
N ALA A 180 1.84 0.65 -6.36
CA ALA A 180 1.19 0.79 -5.05
C ALA A 180 2.09 0.32 -3.90
N VAL A 181 2.71 -0.85 -4.03
CA VAL A 181 3.61 -1.39 -2.99
C VAL A 181 4.84 -0.49 -2.79
N ILE A 182 5.41 0.09 -3.85
CA ILE A 182 6.54 1.01 -3.74
C ILE A 182 6.13 2.28 -2.99
N ILE A 183 5.01 2.89 -3.37
CA ILE A 183 4.51 4.10 -2.70
C ILE A 183 4.12 3.79 -1.26
N GLY A 184 3.40 2.69 -1.01
CA GLY A 184 3.03 2.25 0.33
C GLY A 184 4.23 1.91 1.21
N ALA A 185 5.31 1.35 0.64
CA ALA A 185 6.54 1.13 1.39
C ALA A 185 7.23 2.45 1.73
N ALA A 186 7.24 3.43 0.82
CA ALA A 186 7.77 4.76 1.12
C ALA A 186 6.96 5.45 2.23
N HIS A 187 5.62 5.37 2.16
CA HIS A 187 4.73 5.85 3.22
C HIS A 187 5.10 5.26 4.59
N VAL A 188 5.21 3.93 4.70
CA VAL A 188 5.59 3.25 5.96
C VAL A 188 6.99 3.64 6.47
N LEU A 189 7.91 4.06 5.59
CA LEU A 189 9.27 4.44 5.98
C LEU A 189 9.40 5.90 6.42
N ILE A 190 8.47 6.75 6.02
CA ILE A 190 8.50 8.19 6.28
C ILE A 190 7.52 8.57 7.40
N SER A 191 6.41 7.84 7.52
CA SER A 191 5.42 7.95 8.60
C SER A 191 5.88 7.34 9.93
#